data_AF-A0A9P1BV88-F1
#
_entry.id   AF-A0A9P1BV88-F1
#
_cell.length_a   1.000
_cell.length_b   1.000
_cell.length_c   1.000
_cell.angle_alpha   90.00
_cell.angle_beta   90.00
_cell.angle_gamma   90.00
#
_symmetry.space_group_name_H-M   'P 1'
#
loop_
_entity.id
_entity.type
_entity.pdbx_description
1 polymer ?
#
loop_
_entity_poly.entity_id
_entity_poly.type
_entity_poly.pdbx_seq_one_letter_code
_entity_poly.pdbx_strand_id
1 'polypeptide(L)'
;MARLLCLLLVSRVWAMKCPGSASFIHASAKVVAIADASCHDVHEEVLARVKSPTWHDPHNGGTYTILSESSSEIELKRLTGNKKYTDKMILTLAAVEGKCMIMGCSESQVFSIADGSTNYCNLRNLYCGSAEGCRPVKKDFTSEEAEVNPSLGAGSDAKVPWSC
;
A
#
# COMPACT_ATOMS: atom_id res chain seq x y z
N MET A 1 30.00 2.71 -33.45
CA MET A 1 29.16 3.81 -32.91
C MET A 1 28.35 3.27 -31.74
N ALA A 2 28.88 3.39 -30.51
CA ALA A 2 28.11 3.09 -29.31
C ALA A 2 27.52 4.41 -28.82
N ARG A 3 26.20 4.60 -29.03
CA ARG A 3 25.48 5.72 -28.43
C ARG A 3 25.32 5.42 -26.95
N LEU A 4 26.20 6.00 -26.15
CA LEU A 4 26.02 6.13 -24.71
C LEU A 4 24.83 7.07 -24.47
N LEU A 5 23.61 6.51 -24.37
CA LEU A 5 22.48 7.24 -23.80
C LEU A 5 22.73 7.34 -22.29
N CYS A 6 23.33 8.44 -21.87
CA CYS A 6 23.25 8.87 -20.48
C CYS A 6 21.79 9.31 -20.25
N LEU A 7 20.95 8.40 -19.75
CA LEU A 7 19.64 8.73 -19.20
C LEU A 7 19.88 9.62 -17.97
N LEU A 8 19.87 10.93 -18.19
CA LEU A 8 19.62 11.89 -17.13
C LEU A 8 18.14 11.77 -16.76
N LEU A 9 17.81 10.74 -15.98
CA LEU A 9 16.56 10.71 -15.24
C LEU A 9 16.63 11.89 -14.27
N VAL A 10 15.86 12.94 -14.57
CA VAL A 10 15.53 13.95 -13.56
C VAL A 10 14.69 13.21 -12.53
N SER A 11 15.34 12.63 -11.53
CA SER A 11 14.69 11.98 -10.41
C SER A 11 13.92 13.06 -9.65
N ARG A 12 12.63 13.23 -9.96
CA ARG A 12 11.73 13.82 -8.98
C ARG A 12 11.71 12.84 -7.82
N VAL A 13 12.49 13.13 -6.79
CA VAL A 13 12.35 12.46 -5.50
C VAL A 13 10.96 12.84 -5.00
N TRP A 14 9.98 11.97 -5.23
CA TRP A 14 8.67 12.13 -4.61
C TRP A 14 8.89 11.81 -3.14
N ALA A 15 8.76 12.82 -2.28
CA ALA A 15 8.73 12.60 -0.86
C ALA A 15 7.44 11.84 -0.53
N MET A 16 7.55 10.66 0.06
CA MET A 16 6.39 9.87 0.47
C MET A 16 5.57 10.65 1.50
N LYS A 17 4.26 10.77 1.25
CA LYS A 17 3.32 11.34 2.20
C LYS A 17 2.88 10.29 3.21
N CYS A 18 2.72 10.71 4.46
CA CYS A 18 2.18 9.90 5.53
C CYS A 18 1.03 10.66 6.22
N PRO A 19 0.01 9.94 6.71
CA PRO A 19 -1.20 10.56 7.29
C PRO A 19 -0.98 11.22 8.65
N GLY A 20 0.17 10.97 9.29
CA GLY A 20 0.44 11.28 10.68
C GLY A 20 -0.30 10.34 11.63
N SER A 21 0.09 10.41 12.91
CA SER A 21 -0.59 9.71 14.00
C SER A 21 -0.92 10.67 15.12
N ALA A 22 -1.99 10.35 15.85
CA ALA A 22 -2.31 10.99 17.12
C ALA A 22 -1.39 10.53 18.26
N SER A 23 -0.62 9.46 18.06
CA SER A 23 0.42 8.97 18.98
C SER A 23 1.81 9.36 18.48
N PHE A 24 2.71 9.74 19.39
CA PHE A 24 4.11 10.03 19.03
C PHE A 24 4.94 8.77 18.76
N ILE A 25 4.57 7.65 19.39
CA ILE A 25 5.16 6.33 19.17
C ILE A 25 4.05 5.44 18.63
N HIS A 26 4.22 4.95 17.40
CA HIS A 26 3.26 4.10 16.74
C HIS A 26 3.97 3.16 15.76
N ALA A 27 3.35 2.01 15.53
CA ALA A 27 3.71 1.13 14.43
C ALA A 27 3.32 1.81 13.11
N SER A 28 4.22 1.73 12.13
CA SER A 28 3.99 2.24 10.79
C SER A 28 4.75 1.40 9.76
N ALA A 29 4.37 1.56 8.50
CA ALA A 29 5.09 1.00 7.37
C ALA A 29 5.07 1.96 6.19
N LYS A 30 6.18 2.01 5.48
CA LYS A 30 6.34 2.70 4.20
C LYS A 30 6.71 1.69 3.14
N VAL A 31 6.06 1.74 1.99
CA VAL A 31 6.30 0.83 0.87
C VAL A 31 6.44 1.61 -0.43
N VAL A 32 7.45 1.25 -1.23
CA VAL A 32 7.54 1.62 -2.64
C VAL A 32 7.44 0.34 -3.45
N ALA A 33 6.44 0.25 -4.32
CA ALA A 33 6.23 -0.89 -5.21
C ALA A 33 6.04 -0.43 -6.65
N ILE A 34 6.43 -1.26 -7.61
CA ILE A 34 6.19 -1.05 -9.03
C ILE A 34 5.22 -2.13 -9.52
N ALA A 35 4.01 -1.71 -9.88
CA ALA A 35 2.99 -2.57 -10.47
C ALA A 35 3.18 -2.64 -11.99
N ASP A 36 3.08 -3.86 -12.54
CA ASP A 36 3.05 -4.11 -13.99
C ASP A 36 1.66 -3.80 -14.58
N ALA A 37 1.20 -2.57 -14.35
CA ALA A 37 -0.09 -2.04 -14.76
C ALA A 37 -0.04 -0.52 -14.85
N SER A 38 -1.01 0.09 -15.52
CA SER A 38 -1.15 1.55 -15.50
C SER A 38 -1.58 2.04 -14.11
N CYS A 39 -1.26 3.29 -13.75
CA CYS A 39 -1.77 3.84 -12.48
C CYS A 39 -3.28 3.96 -12.45
N HIS A 40 -3.93 4.07 -13.60
CA HIS A 40 -5.38 4.00 -13.68
C HIS A 40 -5.88 2.62 -13.25
N ASP A 41 -5.30 1.53 -13.75
CA ASP A 41 -5.70 0.17 -13.37
C ASP A 41 -5.41 -0.14 -11.89
N VAL A 42 -4.27 0.30 -11.37
CA VAL A 42 -3.95 0.18 -9.94
C VAL A 42 -4.98 0.94 -9.11
N HIS A 43 -5.28 2.19 -9.47
CA HIS A 43 -6.28 3.01 -8.79
C HIS A 43 -7.66 2.33 -8.80
N GLU A 44 -8.12 1.86 -9.97
CA GLU A 44 -9.40 1.16 -10.08
C GLU A 44 -9.46 -0.10 -9.20
N GLU A 45 -8.37 -0.85 -9.10
CA GLU A 45 -8.29 -2.06 -8.28
C GLU A 45 -8.35 -1.75 -6.78
N VAL A 46 -7.59 -0.75 -6.32
CA VAL A 46 -7.63 -0.31 -4.92
C VAL A 46 -9.06 0.06 -4.51
N LEU A 47 -9.74 0.85 -5.35
CA LEU A 47 -11.13 1.25 -5.08
C LEU A 47 -12.09 0.08 -5.14
N ALA A 48 -11.87 -0.85 -6.07
CA ALA A 48 -12.69 -2.05 -6.18
C ALA A 48 -12.59 -2.92 -4.92
N ARG A 49 -11.40 -3.10 -4.35
CA ARG A 49 -11.21 -3.80 -3.06
C ARG A 49 -11.97 -3.14 -1.94
N VAL A 50 -11.82 -1.82 -1.78
CA VAL A 50 -12.43 -1.09 -0.65
C VAL A 50 -13.96 -1.01 -0.78
N LYS A 51 -14.50 -0.94 -2.00
CA LYS A 51 -15.95 -0.84 -2.27
C LYS A 51 -16.62 -2.21 -2.41
N SER A 52 -15.86 -3.30 -2.49
CA SER A 52 -16.40 -4.64 -2.72
C SER A 52 -17.14 -5.17 -1.49
N PRO A 53 -18.35 -5.75 -1.66
CA PRO A 53 -19.05 -6.43 -0.59
C PRO A 53 -18.46 -7.82 -0.27
N THR A 54 -17.65 -8.39 -1.18
CA THR A 54 -17.14 -9.77 -1.09
C THR A 54 -15.64 -9.85 -0.83
N TRP A 55 -14.91 -8.74 -1.02
CA TRP A 55 -13.51 -8.67 -0.68
C TRP A 55 -13.36 -8.33 0.80
N HIS A 56 -12.48 -9.06 1.48
CA HIS A 56 -12.21 -8.88 2.90
C HIS A 56 -10.71 -8.76 3.09
N ASP A 57 -10.31 -7.94 4.06
CA ASP A 57 -8.92 -7.86 4.47
C ASP A 57 -8.38 -9.24 4.88
N PRO A 58 -7.38 -9.78 4.17
CA PRO A 58 -6.90 -11.13 4.42
C PRO A 58 -6.07 -11.24 5.71
N HIS A 59 -5.51 -10.14 6.22
CA HIS A 59 -4.66 -10.15 7.42
C HIS A 59 -5.44 -10.44 8.70
N ASN A 60 -6.46 -9.64 9.00
CA ASN A 60 -7.23 -9.77 10.23
C ASN A 60 -8.70 -9.33 10.10
N GLY A 61 -9.23 -9.36 8.88
CA GLY A 61 -10.64 -9.08 8.61
C GLY A 61 -11.05 -7.64 8.92
N GLY A 62 -10.12 -6.68 8.85
CA GLY A 62 -10.46 -5.28 8.99
C GLY A 62 -11.23 -4.69 7.80
N THR A 63 -11.74 -3.49 8.00
CA THR A 63 -12.55 -2.77 7.02
C THR A 63 -11.84 -1.48 6.62
N TYR A 64 -11.58 -1.34 5.33
CA TYR A 64 -11.03 -0.12 4.75
C TYR A 64 -12.14 0.90 4.46
N THR A 65 -11.84 2.18 4.54
CA THR A 65 -12.75 3.27 4.20
C THR A 65 -11.96 4.37 3.51
N ILE A 66 -12.41 4.79 2.33
CA ILE A 66 -11.84 5.93 1.61
C ILE A 66 -12.18 7.21 2.38
N LEU A 67 -11.17 8.01 2.67
CA LEU A 67 -11.29 9.33 3.29
C LEU A 67 -11.28 10.44 2.24
N SER A 68 -10.38 10.33 1.27
CA SER A 68 -10.28 11.21 0.10
C SER A 68 -9.68 10.42 -1.08
N GLU A 69 -9.96 10.88 -2.29
CA GLU A 69 -9.53 10.21 -3.53
C GLU A 69 -9.30 11.24 -4.63
N SER A 70 -8.19 11.10 -5.33
CA SER A 70 -7.86 11.77 -6.59
C SER A 70 -7.18 10.76 -7.51
N SER A 71 -6.95 11.11 -8.78
CA SER A 71 -6.34 10.20 -9.75
C SER A 71 -4.94 9.69 -9.38
N SER A 72 -4.23 10.38 -8.50
CA SER A 72 -2.86 10.06 -8.08
C SER A 72 -2.71 9.83 -6.57
N GLU A 73 -3.77 9.98 -5.78
CA GLU A 73 -3.68 9.90 -4.32
C GLU A 73 -4.97 9.37 -3.71
N ILE A 74 -4.85 8.38 -2.85
CA ILE A 74 -5.96 7.75 -2.14
C ILE A 74 -5.63 7.76 -0.65
N GLU A 75 -6.42 8.47 0.14
CA GLU A 75 -6.34 8.42 1.59
C GLU A 75 -7.39 7.45 2.11
N LEU A 76 -6.97 6.53 2.98
CA LEU A 76 -7.86 5.57 3.60
C LEU A 76 -7.65 5.53 5.11
N LYS A 77 -8.66 5.00 5.80
CA LYS A 77 -8.48 4.41 7.12
C LYS A 77 -8.83 2.95 7.08
N ARG A 78 -8.28 2.20 8.03
CA ARG A 78 -8.64 0.81 8.27
C ARG A 78 -8.99 0.61 9.73
N LEU A 79 -10.15 0.00 9.98
CA LEU A 79 -10.54 -0.46 11.31
C LEU A 79 -10.25 -1.96 11.40
N THR A 80 -9.52 -2.42 12.42
CA THR A 80 -9.24 -3.86 12.61
C THR A 80 -10.53 -4.68 12.75
N GLY A 81 -10.49 -5.97 12.42
CA GLY A 81 -11.68 -6.84 12.50
C GLY A 81 -12.29 -6.94 13.91
N ASN A 82 -11.46 -6.80 14.95
CA ASN A 82 -11.92 -6.71 16.35
C ASN A 82 -12.40 -5.30 16.77
N LYS A 83 -12.39 -4.33 15.86
CA LYS A 83 -12.84 -2.94 16.02
C LYS A 83 -12.09 -2.12 17.08
N LYS A 84 -10.88 -2.55 17.48
CA LYS A 84 -10.10 -1.88 18.53
C LYS A 84 -9.14 -0.82 18.01
N TYR A 85 -8.58 -1.01 16.82
CA TYR A 85 -7.50 -0.18 16.31
C TYR A 85 -7.86 0.41 14.96
N THR A 86 -7.49 1.67 14.78
CA THR A 86 -7.60 2.37 13.51
C THR A 86 -6.20 2.71 13.04
N ASP A 87 -5.91 2.38 11.79
CA ASP A 87 -4.73 2.84 11.08
C ASP A 87 -5.21 3.81 9.98
N LYS A 88 -4.44 4.86 9.71
CA LYS A 88 -4.63 5.69 8.52
C LYS A 88 -3.55 5.40 7.53
N MET A 89 -3.85 5.60 6.26
CA MET A 89 -2.94 5.26 5.19
C MET A 89 -3.13 6.17 3.98
N ILE A 90 -2.03 6.43 3.28
CA ILE A 90 -2.01 7.19 2.03
C ILE A 90 -1.31 6.33 0.98
N LEU A 91 -1.94 6.19 -0.20
CA LEU A 91 -1.31 5.69 -1.40
C LEU A 91 -1.15 6.82 -2.41
N THR A 92 0.06 7.04 -2.90
CA THR A 92 0.38 7.97 -3.98
C THR A 92 0.83 7.19 -5.20
N LEU A 93 0.26 7.49 -6.37
CA LEU A 93 0.49 6.77 -7.63
C LEU A 93 1.22 7.67 -8.63
N ALA A 94 2.28 7.14 -9.25
CA ALA A 94 3.07 7.84 -10.25
C ALA A 94 3.35 6.95 -11.46
N ALA A 95 3.06 7.44 -12.67
CA ALA A 95 3.37 6.71 -13.89
C ALA A 95 4.89 6.66 -14.10
N VAL A 96 5.43 5.46 -14.36
CA VAL A 96 6.85 5.24 -14.66
C VAL A 96 6.97 4.23 -15.79
N GLU A 97 7.47 4.65 -16.96
CA GLU A 97 7.76 3.76 -18.10
C GLU A 97 6.60 2.81 -18.50
N GLY A 98 5.35 3.30 -18.47
CA GLY A 98 4.16 2.49 -18.79
C GLY A 98 3.65 1.61 -17.65
N LYS A 99 4.36 1.58 -16.51
CA LYS A 99 3.98 0.93 -15.25
C LYS A 99 3.49 1.98 -14.24
N CYS A 100 3.12 1.50 -13.05
CA CYS A 100 2.75 2.37 -11.95
C CYS A 100 3.65 2.17 -10.73
N MET A 101 4.28 3.25 -10.29
CA MET A 101 4.89 3.31 -8.98
C MET A 101 3.81 3.62 -7.94
N ILE A 102 3.81 2.82 -6.89
CA ILE A 102 2.93 2.91 -5.73
C ILE A 102 3.80 3.29 -4.54
N MET A 103 3.49 4.42 -3.93
CA MET A 103 4.11 4.87 -2.69
C MET A 103 3.07 4.83 -1.59
N GLY A 104 3.24 3.94 -0.62
CA GLY A 104 2.29 3.73 0.45
C GLY A 104 2.87 4.05 1.82
N CYS A 105 2.11 4.73 2.67
CA CYS A 105 2.44 4.90 4.08
C CYS A 105 1.21 4.60 4.94
N SER A 106 1.34 3.71 5.94
CA SER A 106 0.30 3.36 6.91
C SER A 106 0.81 3.61 8.32
N GLU A 107 0.00 4.26 9.15
CA GLU A 107 0.35 4.63 10.52
C GLU A 107 -0.79 4.34 11.50
N SER A 108 -0.46 3.60 12.55
CA SER A 108 -1.41 3.35 13.64
C SER A 108 -1.75 4.63 14.37
N GLN A 109 -3.04 4.84 14.67
CA GLN A 109 -3.52 6.07 15.32
C GLN A 109 -3.46 6.01 16.86
N VAL A 110 -2.84 4.96 17.42
CA VAL A 110 -2.66 4.76 18.86
C VAL A 110 -1.24 4.30 19.16
N PHE A 111 -0.86 4.34 20.45
CA PHE A 111 0.42 3.82 20.91
C PHE A 111 0.60 2.34 20.53
N SER A 112 1.67 2.05 19.80
CA SER A 112 2.01 0.71 19.31
C SER A 112 3.50 0.66 18.93
N ILE A 113 4.10 -0.53 19.02
CA ILE A 113 5.49 -0.77 18.63
C ILE A 113 5.53 -2.00 17.70
N ALA A 114 5.02 -3.13 18.19
CA ALA A 114 4.83 -4.33 17.39
C ALA A 114 3.38 -4.41 16.89
N ASP A 115 3.20 -4.69 15.60
CA ASP A 115 1.89 -4.76 14.95
C ASP A 115 1.66 -6.04 14.15
N GLY A 116 2.61 -6.99 14.20
CA GLY A 116 2.52 -8.23 13.43
C GLY A 116 2.32 -7.98 11.94
N SER A 117 3.03 -6.98 11.39
CA SER A 117 2.98 -6.55 10.00
C SER A 117 1.69 -5.82 9.58
N THR A 118 0.81 -5.44 10.52
CA THR A 118 -0.48 -4.84 10.17
C THR A 118 -0.35 -3.61 9.26
N ASN A 119 0.52 -2.66 9.56
CA ASN A 119 0.66 -1.46 8.72
C ASN A 119 1.23 -1.78 7.32
N TYR A 120 2.12 -2.76 7.22
CA TYR A 120 2.62 -3.24 5.95
C TYR A 120 1.52 -3.95 5.14
N CYS A 121 0.81 -4.88 5.76
CA CYS A 121 -0.28 -5.61 5.11
C CYS A 121 -1.44 -4.69 4.71
N ASN A 122 -1.72 -3.64 5.50
CA ASN A 122 -2.70 -2.61 5.12
C ASN A 122 -2.43 -2.11 3.70
N LEU A 123 -1.15 -1.80 3.40
CA LEU A 123 -0.72 -1.28 2.10
C LEU A 123 -0.70 -2.39 1.04
N ARG A 124 0.01 -3.50 1.30
CA ARG A 124 0.20 -4.58 0.35
C ARG A 124 -1.13 -5.17 -0.14
N ASN A 125 -2.09 -5.33 0.77
CA ASN A 125 -3.39 -5.90 0.47
C ASN A 125 -4.23 -5.06 -0.50
N LEU A 126 -3.84 -3.82 -0.78
CA LEU A 126 -4.55 -2.96 -1.74
C LEU A 126 -4.03 -3.09 -3.17
N TYR A 127 -2.82 -3.61 -3.40
CA TYR A 127 -2.23 -3.67 -4.74
C TYR A 127 -1.66 -5.04 -5.14
N CYS A 128 -1.46 -5.99 -4.23
CA CYS A 128 -0.90 -7.30 -4.57
C CYS A 128 -1.81 -8.11 -5.53
N GLY A 129 -1.22 -8.81 -6.49
CA GLY A 129 -1.93 -9.64 -7.47
C GLY A 129 -2.19 -11.08 -7.04
N SER A 130 -2.86 -11.85 -7.92
CA SER A 130 -3.13 -13.28 -7.69
C SER A 130 -1.85 -14.13 -7.65
N ALA A 131 -0.83 -13.76 -8.44
CA ALA A 131 0.49 -14.39 -8.43
C ALA A 131 1.22 -14.23 -7.09
N GLU A 132 0.81 -13.26 -6.28
CA GLU A 132 1.36 -12.97 -4.96
C GLU A 132 0.49 -13.55 -3.83
N GLY A 133 -0.52 -14.37 -4.16
CA GLY A 133 -1.43 -15.00 -3.21
C GLY A 133 -2.64 -14.15 -2.83
N CYS A 134 -2.81 -12.96 -3.42
CA CYS A 134 -3.95 -12.09 -3.14
C CYS A 134 -5.18 -12.43 -3.99
N ARG A 135 -6.33 -11.82 -3.66
CA ARG A 135 -7.57 -11.93 -4.43
C ARG A 135 -7.93 -10.58 -5.05
N PRO A 136 -7.56 -10.33 -6.31
CA PRO A 136 -7.98 -9.13 -7.01
C PRO A 136 -9.50 -9.07 -7.18
N VAL A 137 -10.04 -7.86 -7.35
CA VAL A 137 -11.48 -7.63 -7.55
C VAL A 137 -11.80 -7.24 -9.00
N LYS A 138 -11.02 -6.33 -9.59
CA LYS A 138 -11.27 -5.77 -10.92
C LYS A 138 -10.08 -5.90 -11.87
N LYS A 139 -8.86 -5.66 -11.39
CA LYS A 139 -7.62 -5.74 -12.19
C LYS A 139 -6.63 -6.64 -11.47
N ASP A 140 -6.10 -7.61 -12.21
CA ASP A 140 -5.02 -8.48 -11.73
C ASP A 140 -3.73 -8.09 -12.42
N PHE A 141 -2.67 -7.88 -11.63
CA PHE A 141 -1.34 -7.50 -12.08
C PHE A 141 -0.32 -7.93 -11.04
N THR A 142 0.93 -8.12 -11.45
CA THR A 142 2.04 -8.36 -10.52
C THR A 142 2.62 -7.04 -10.02
N SER A 143 3.13 -7.04 -8.81
CA SER A 143 3.91 -5.93 -8.27
C SER A 143 5.27 -6.39 -7.73
N GLU A 144 6.25 -5.50 -7.79
CA GLU A 144 7.58 -5.69 -7.21
C GLU A 144 7.81 -4.61 -6.14
N GLU A 145 8.03 -5.02 -4.90
CA GLU A 145 8.35 -4.10 -3.79
C GLU A 145 9.84 -3.71 -3.86
N ALA A 146 10.10 -2.45 -4.23
CA ALA A 146 11.44 -1.89 -4.27
C ALA A 146 11.96 -1.51 -2.87
N GLU A 147 11.06 -1.03 -2.00
CA GLU A 147 11.39 -0.66 -0.61
C GLU A 147 10.25 -1.04 0.33
N VAL A 148 10.59 -1.66 1.47
CA VAL A 148 9.66 -1.93 2.58
C VAL A 148 10.33 -1.52 3.88
N ASN A 149 9.81 -0.46 4.50
CA ASN A 149 10.40 0.20 5.67
C ASN A 149 9.37 0.27 6.80
N PRO A 150 9.26 -0.76 7.66
CA PRO A 150 8.48 -0.69 8.88
C PRO A 150 9.16 0.20 9.94
N SER A 151 8.39 0.76 10.88
CA SER A 151 8.98 1.39 12.06
C SER A 151 9.66 0.36 12.96
N LEU A 152 10.53 0.83 13.87
CA LEU A 152 11.27 -0.06 14.75
C LEU A 152 10.33 -0.93 15.59
N GLY A 153 10.44 -2.25 15.41
CA GLY A 153 9.61 -3.25 16.10
C GLY A 153 8.36 -3.68 15.34
N ALA A 154 7.96 -2.96 14.29
CA ALA A 154 6.87 -3.36 13.40
C ALA A 154 7.34 -4.42 12.39
N GLY A 155 6.39 -5.23 11.91
CA GLY A 155 6.68 -6.34 11.00
C GLY A 155 6.55 -5.97 9.51
N SER A 156 7.08 -6.83 8.63
CA SER A 156 6.93 -6.74 7.18
C SER A 156 6.72 -8.11 6.50
N ASP A 157 6.22 -9.07 7.25
CA ASP A 157 5.96 -10.42 6.76
C ASP A 157 4.67 -10.48 5.93
N ALA A 158 4.77 -10.84 4.65
CA ALA A 158 3.63 -11.25 3.84
C ALA A 158 3.57 -12.78 3.79
N LYS A 159 2.69 -13.40 4.57
CA LYS A 159 2.51 -14.85 4.53
C LYS A 159 1.64 -15.21 3.32
N VAL A 160 1.98 -16.31 2.65
CA VAL A 160 1.22 -16.90 1.54
C VAL A 160 0.85 -18.35 1.92
N PRO A 161 -0.30 -18.92 1.47
CA PRO A 161 -1.26 -18.39 0.49
C PRO A 161 -2.39 -17.56 1.11
N TRP A 162 -2.39 -17.36 2.44
CA TRP A 162 -3.32 -16.50 3.16
C TRP A 162 -2.54 -15.74 4.26
N SER A 163 -2.06 -14.58 3.83
CA SER A 163 -1.86 -13.32 4.53
C SER A 163 -0.50 -12.76 5.03
N CYS A 164 -0.01 -11.73 4.33
CA CYS A 164 -0.61 -10.39 4.51
C CYS A 164 -2.00 -10.35 3.86
#